data_AF-A0A2D9I780-F1
#
_entry.id   AF-A0A2D9I780-F1
#
_cell.length_a   1.000
_cell.length_b   1.000
_cell.length_c   1.000
_cell.angle_alpha   90.00
_cell.angle_beta   90.00
_cell.angle_gamma   90.00
#
_symmetry.space_group_name_H-M   'P 1'
#
loop_
_entity.id
_entity.type
_entity.pdbx_description
1 polymer ?
#
loop_
_entity_poly.entity_id
_entity_poly.type
_entity_poly.pdbx_seq_one_letter_code
_entity_poly.pdbx_strand_id
1 'polypeptide(L)'
;TSFYNTNSVYALEIVNLNSGHKVTSQTEIINTFSFESLNPSFEWGLYNGELPDSLKFRTKNIEWQKSENGVIYQLDVMINYIENTDTVRLAWSQPIIEYSSGNMSLKIKGDQFFQFLSNNLDNTTTKRFLNLDLIMTIGTDDLQTYINVNKPFSGIVQERPVFSNIENGVGLFSSRFTYDDIKGIELTNSTINYMVNDLNLGFE
;
A
#
# COMPACT_ATOMS: atom_id res chain seq x y z
N THR A 1 0.59 17.23 22.84
CA THR A 1 -0.59 16.39 23.09
C THR A 1 -1.23 16.11 21.75
N SER A 2 -1.32 14.84 21.35
CA SER A 2 -2.01 14.44 20.12
C SER A 2 -3.47 14.93 20.19
N PHE A 3 -3.95 15.62 19.16
CA PHE A 3 -5.35 16.03 19.03
C PHE A 3 -6.30 14.83 18.96
N TYR A 4 -5.77 13.66 18.53
CA TYR A 4 -6.56 12.47 18.28
C TYR A 4 -6.50 11.50 19.47
N ASN A 5 -7.66 11.18 20.05
CA ASN A 5 -7.87 10.10 21.00
C ASN A 5 -8.32 8.84 20.26
N THR A 6 -7.61 7.74 20.50
CA THR A 6 -7.73 6.47 19.79
C THR A 6 -9.06 5.76 19.98
N ASN A 7 -9.71 5.99 21.12
CA ASN A 7 -10.97 5.33 21.47
C ASN A 7 -12.19 6.26 21.23
N SER A 8 -12.00 7.29 20.40
CA SER A 8 -13.03 8.30 20.15
C SER A 8 -13.59 8.18 18.74
N VAL A 9 -14.88 8.43 18.63
CA VAL A 9 -15.57 8.64 17.37
C VAL A 9 -15.47 10.12 17.01
N TYR A 10 -15.12 10.41 15.76
CA TYR A 10 -15.01 11.77 15.25
C TYR A 10 -16.28 12.12 14.53
N ALA A 11 -16.79 13.33 14.76
CA ALA A 11 -18.01 13.81 14.15
C ALA A 11 -17.71 14.94 13.17
N LEU A 12 -18.37 14.88 12.02
CA LEU A 12 -18.51 15.98 11.08
C LEU A 12 -19.88 16.63 11.31
N GLU A 13 -19.91 17.94 11.49
CA GLU A 13 -21.15 18.73 11.53
C GLU A 13 -20.98 19.99 10.68
N ILE A 14 -21.85 20.15 9.68
CA ILE A 14 -21.90 21.33 8.81
C ILE A 14 -23.31 21.92 8.91
N VAL A 15 -23.39 23.20 9.26
CA VAL A 15 -24.66 23.92 9.34
C VAL A 15 -24.67 25.05 8.32
N ASN A 16 -25.64 25.03 7.41
CA ASN A 16 -25.90 26.16 6.53
C ASN A 16 -26.60 27.27 7.33
N LEU A 17 -25.91 28.38 7.56
CA LEU A 17 -26.42 29.47 8.40
C LEU A 17 -27.62 30.23 7.80
N ASN A 18 -27.86 30.10 6.50
CA ASN A 18 -29.00 30.75 5.83
C ASN A 18 -30.26 29.88 5.87
N SER A 19 -30.12 28.57 5.63
CA SER A 19 -31.26 27.64 5.57
C SER A 19 -31.51 26.86 6.85
N GLY A 20 -30.56 26.85 7.79
CA GLY A 20 -30.58 25.98 8.97
C GLY A 20 -30.33 24.50 8.65
N HIS A 21 -30.05 24.16 7.38
CA HIS A 21 -29.79 22.77 6.96
C HIS A 21 -28.54 22.24 7.65
N LYS A 22 -28.67 21.07 8.29
CA LYS A 22 -27.61 20.42 9.07
C LYS A 22 -27.22 19.10 8.43
N VAL A 23 -25.94 18.98 8.11
CA VAL A 23 -25.30 17.79 7.56
C VAL A 23 -24.38 17.20 8.62
N THR A 24 -24.49 15.90 8.88
CA THR A 24 -23.67 15.25 9.92
C THR A 24 -23.12 13.91 9.46
N SER A 25 -22.00 13.51 10.03
CA SER A 25 -21.48 12.15 9.90
C SER A 25 -20.55 11.83 11.06
N GLN A 26 -20.18 10.57 11.19
CA GLN A 26 -19.21 10.12 12.18
C GLN A 26 -18.32 9.02 11.63
N THR A 27 -17.09 8.94 12.13
CA THR A 27 -16.17 7.87 11.79
C THR A 27 -15.23 7.54 12.95
N GLU A 28 -14.85 6.27 13.04
CA GLU A 28 -13.81 5.80 13.93
C GLU A 28 -12.42 6.04 13.31
N ILE A 29 -11.38 6.13 14.14
CA ILE A 29 -10.01 6.28 13.65
C ILE A 29 -9.22 4.98 13.80
N ILE A 30 -8.27 4.80 12.89
CA ILE A 30 -7.27 3.72 12.93
C ILE A 30 -6.00 4.34 13.48
N ASN A 31 -5.44 3.77 14.54
CA ASN A 31 -4.43 4.47 15.34
C ASN A 31 -3.07 3.82 15.37
N THR A 32 -3.01 2.53 15.07
CA THR A 32 -1.78 1.77 15.20
C THR A 32 -1.73 0.68 14.15
N PHE A 33 -0.50 0.33 13.80
CA PHE A 33 -0.17 -0.78 12.95
C PHE A 33 1.26 -1.20 13.26
N SER A 34 1.53 -2.49 13.11
CA SER A 34 2.87 -3.04 13.14
C SER A 34 2.94 -4.29 12.28
N PHE A 35 4.10 -4.50 11.65
CA PHE A 35 4.43 -5.80 11.10
C PHE A 35 4.89 -6.75 12.21
N GLU A 36 4.58 -8.04 12.10
CA GLU A 36 4.88 -9.04 13.14
C GLU A 36 6.35 -9.50 13.12
N SER A 37 6.98 -9.55 11.95
CA SER A 37 8.27 -10.23 11.77
C SER A 37 9.21 -9.51 10.81
N LEU A 38 8.98 -8.20 10.61
CA LEU A 38 9.73 -7.41 9.64
C LEU A 38 10.83 -6.60 10.32
N ASN A 39 12.08 -6.95 10.01
CA ASN A 39 13.25 -6.22 10.46
C ASN A 39 13.92 -5.58 9.23
N PRO A 40 13.91 -4.23 9.11
CA PRO A 40 14.45 -3.52 7.97
C PRO A 40 15.97 -3.60 7.85
N SER A 41 16.69 -3.96 8.93
CA SER A 41 18.14 -4.14 8.91
C SER A 41 18.59 -5.39 8.16
N PHE A 42 17.67 -6.27 7.75
CA PHE A 42 18.00 -7.45 6.94
C PHE A 42 17.74 -7.21 5.46
N GLU A 43 18.75 -7.53 4.66
CA GLU A 43 18.64 -7.48 3.20
C GLU A 43 17.52 -8.38 2.65
N TRP A 44 16.83 -7.86 1.65
CA TRP A 44 15.86 -8.61 0.89
C TRP A 44 16.50 -9.30 -0.31
N GLY A 45 16.59 -10.63 -0.23
CA GLY A 45 16.89 -11.47 -1.38
C GLY A 45 15.61 -11.83 -2.14
N LEU A 46 15.40 -11.21 -3.30
CA LEU A 46 14.30 -11.53 -4.24
C LEU A 46 14.75 -12.42 -5.39
N TYR A 47 16.07 -12.56 -5.60
CA TYR A 47 16.67 -13.48 -6.55
C TYR A 47 17.88 -14.19 -5.95
N ASN A 48 18.09 -15.46 -6.29
CA ASN A 48 19.32 -16.21 -6.03
C ASN A 48 19.63 -17.13 -7.22
N GLY A 49 20.64 -16.76 -8.00
CA GLY A 49 21.06 -17.48 -9.21
C GLY A 49 21.75 -18.82 -8.96
N GLU A 50 22.16 -19.12 -7.72
CA GLU A 50 22.77 -20.41 -7.35
C GLU A 50 21.73 -21.52 -7.15
N LEU A 51 20.45 -21.16 -7.04
CA LEU A 51 19.36 -22.11 -6.89
C LEU A 51 18.91 -22.68 -8.24
N PRO A 52 18.23 -23.85 -8.26
CA PRO A 52 17.56 -24.37 -9.46
C PRO A 52 16.57 -23.35 -10.04
N ASP A 53 16.36 -23.36 -11.36
CA ASP A 53 15.53 -22.36 -12.07
C ASP A 53 14.15 -22.13 -11.44
N SER A 54 13.49 -23.19 -10.97
CA SER A 54 12.18 -23.12 -10.31
C SER A 54 12.19 -22.41 -8.95
N LEU A 55 13.36 -22.13 -8.38
CA LEU A 55 13.55 -21.57 -7.04
C LEU A 55 14.41 -20.29 -7.04
N LYS A 56 14.91 -19.85 -8.19
CA LYS A 56 15.76 -18.64 -8.29
C LYS A 56 15.03 -17.39 -7.84
N PHE A 57 13.76 -17.24 -8.19
CA PHE A 57 12.92 -16.14 -7.70
C PHE A 57 12.41 -16.44 -6.30
N ARG A 58 12.80 -15.58 -5.36
CA ARG A 58 12.51 -15.74 -3.93
C ARG A 58 11.25 -14.96 -3.57
N THR A 59 10.64 -15.35 -2.46
CA THR A 59 9.47 -14.68 -1.90
C THR A 59 9.79 -14.16 -0.52
N LYS A 60 9.36 -12.94 -0.23
CA LYS A 60 9.33 -12.37 1.12
C LYS A 60 7.89 -12.39 1.61
N ASN A 61 7.68 -12.96 2.79
CA ASN A 61 6.38 -12.95 3.45
C ASN A 61 6.33 -11.72 4.37
N ILE A 62 5.25 -10.96 4.24
CA ILE A 62 4.94 -9.79 5.07
C ILE A 62 3.72 -10.17 5.89
N GLU A 63 3.79 -10.02 7.20
CA GLU A 63 2.75 -10.48 8.12
C GLU A 63 2.41 -9.37 9.12
N TRP A 64 1.13 -9.26 9.45
CA TRP A 64 0.61 -8.29 10.40
C TRP A 64 -0.68 -8.78 11.06
N GLN A 65 -1.04 -8.13 12.17
CA GLN A 65 -2.33 -8.30 12.81
C GLN A 65 -3.30 -7.22 12.34
N LYS A 66 -4.59 -7.53 12.45
CA LYS A 66 -5.63 -6.53 12.20
C LYS A 66 -5.44 -5.34 13.14
N SER A 67 -5.38 -4.13 12.57
CA SER A 67 -5.51 -2.88 13.30
C SER A 67 -6.95 -2.66 13.77
N GLU A 68 -7.10 -2.05 14.94
CA GLU A 68 -8.41 -1.58 15.41
C GLU A 68 -9.05 -0.66 14.35
N ASN A 69 -10.33 -0.90 14.05
CA ASN A 69 -11.14 -0.23 13.02
C ASN A 69 -10.63 -0.38 11.56
N GLY A 70 -9.47 -0.99 11.35
CA GLY A 70 -8.90 -1.27 10.02
C GLY A 70 -9.42 -2.57 9.42
N VAL A 71 -10.01 -2.51 8.24
CA VAL A 71 -10.60 -3.67 7.54
C VAL A 71 -10.05 -3.88 6.13
N ILE A 72 -9.40 -2.89 5.54
CA ILE A 72 -8.69 -3.02 4.26
C ILE A 72 -7.25 -2.53 4.39
N TYR A 73 -6.34 -3.21 3.71
CA TYR A 73 -4.89 -3.01 3.82
C TYR A 73 -4.29 -2.95 2.41
N GLN A 74 -3.47 -1.95 2.14
CA GLN A 74 -2.71 -1.85 0.90
C GLN A 74 -1.24 -1.59 1.23
N LEU A 75 -0.38 -2.49 0.77
CA LEU A 75 1.07 -2.33 0.88
C LEU A 75 1.60 -1.70 -0.40
N ASP A 76 2.33 -0.60 -0.28
CA ASP A 76 3.18 -0.07 -1.34
C ASP A 76 4.64 -0.41 -1.03
N VAL A 77 5.30 -1.08 -1.98
CA VAL A 77 6.76 -1.21 -1.97
C VAL A 77 7.33 -0.05 -2.75
N MET A 78 8.01 0.86 -2.08
CA MET A 78 8.59 2.05 -2.69
C MET A 78 10.02 1.76 -3.12
N ILE A 79 10.26 1.68 -4.43
CA ILE A 79 11.59 1.50 -5.01
C ILE A 79 12.26 2.86 -5.12
N ASN A 80 13.29 3.10 -4.30
CA ASN A 80 14.08 4.32 -4.35
C ASN A 80 15.35 4.08 -5.17
N TYR A 81 15.62 4.93 -6.14
CA TYR A 81 16.81 4.86 -7.00
C TYR A 81 17.23 6.26 -7.44
N ILE A 82 18.48 6.40 -7.86
CA ILE A 82 18.93 7.60 -8.58
C ILE A 82 18.76 7.35 -10.06
N GLU A 83 18.17 8.30 -10.78
CA GLU A 83 18.11 8.32 -12.24
C GLU A 83 18.89 9.53 -12.75
N ASN A 84 19.98 9.29 -13.47
CA ASN A 84 21.00 10.29 -13.79
C ASN A 84 21.55 10.98 -12.53
N THR A 85 20.92 12.07 -12.09
CA THR A 85 21.28 12.83 -10.89
C THR A 85 20.15 12.96 -9.87
N ASP A 86 18.94 12.57 -10.23
CA ASP A 86 17.74 12.82 -9.44
C ASP A 86 17.36 11.59 -8.61
N THR A 87 16.96 11.80 -7.37
CA THR A 87 16.38 10.75 -6.54
C THR A 87 14.93 10.52 -6.97
N VAL A 88 14.65 9.34 -7.50
CA VAL A 88 13.34 8.92 -7.98
C VAL A 88 12.76 7.85 -7.07
N ARG A 89 11.43 7.88 -6.90
CA ARG A 89 10.66 6.91 -6.12
C ARG A 89 9.56 6.32 -6.99
N LEU A 90 9.60 5.01 -7.20
CA LEU A 90 8.59 4.27 -7.94
C LEU A 90 7.76 3.41 -6.97
N ALA A 91 6.45 3.62 -6.94
CA ALA A 91 5.54 2.87 -6.07
C ALA A 91 5.07 1.59 -6.75
N TRP A 92 5.39 0.43 -6.18
CA TRP A 92 4.79 -0.85 -6.54
C TRP A 92 3.66 -1.21 -5.58
N SER A 93 2.47 -0.69 -5.91
CA SER A 93 1.26 -0.93 -5.13
C SER A 93 0.78 -2.37 -5.26
N GLN A 94 0.68 -3.05 -4.13
CA GLN A 94 0.11 -4.38 -4.05
C GLN A 94 -1.43 -4.30 -4.05
N PRO A 95 -2.13 -5.39 -4.41
CA PRO A 95 -3.58 -5.44 -4.30
C PRO A 95 -4.07 -5.15 -2.88
N ILE A 96 -5.24 -4.52 -2.77
CA ILE A 96 -5.91 -4.33 -1.48
C ILE A 96 -6.28 -5.70 -0.92
N ILE A 97 -5.95 -5.95 0.35
CA ILE A 97 -6.34 -7.12 1.11
C ILE A 97 -7.44 -6.72 2.09
N GLU A 98 -8.56 -7.41 2.02
CA GLU A 98 -9.69 -7.25 2.93
C GLU A 98 -9.51 -8.21 4.13
N TYR A 99 -9.68 -7.70 5.34
CA TYR A 99 -9.64 -8.52 6.55
C TYR A 99 -10.82 -9.49 6.56
N SER A 100 -10.54 -10.76 6.85
CA SER A 100 -11.56 -11.80 7.00
C SER A 100 -11.53 -12.42 8.38
N SER A 101 -10.39 -12.99 8.79
CA SER A 101 -10.15 -13.47 10.14
C SER A 101 -8.65 -13.71 10.37
N GLY A 102 -8.25 -13.76 11.64
CA GLY A 102 -6.90 -14.16 12.05
C GLY A 102 -5.77 -13.24 11.56
N ASN A 103 -4.56 -13.81 11.47
CA ASN A 103 -3.36 -13.11 11.01
C ASN A 103 -3.44 -12.82 9.52
N MET A 104 -2.93 -11.66 9.11
CA MET A 104 -2.87 -11.27 7.71
C MET A 104 -1.47 -11.47 7.15
N SER A 105 -1.41 -11.78 5.84
CA SER A 105 -0.13 -11.91 5.16
C SER A 105 -0.21 -11.51 3.69
N LEU A 106 0.94 -11.09 3.15
CA LEU A 106 1.16 -10.81 1.74
C LEU A 106 2.51 -11.36 1.31
N LYS A 107 2.57 -11.86 0.08
CA LYS A 107 3.80 -12.41 -0.51
C LYS A 107 4.35 -11.43 -1.53
N ILE A 108 5.51 -10.87 -1.24
CA ILE A 108 6.31 -10.14 -2.21
C ILE A 108 7.15 -11.13 -2.99
N LYS A 109 6.75 -11.40 -4.24
CA LYS A 109 7.43 -12.37 -5.10
C LYS A 109 8.42 -11.68 -6.03
N GLY A 110 9.64 -12.21 -6.11
CA GLY A 110 10.72 -11.63 -6.91
C GLY A 110 10.41 -11.56 -8.40
N ASP A 111 9.82 -12.61 -8.97
CA ASP A 111 9.40 -12.63 -10.38
C ASP A 111 8.44 -11.47 -10.71
N GLN A 112 7.45 -11.23 -9.85
CA GLN A 112 6.49 -10.13 -10.02
C GLN A 112 7.14 -8.76 -9.80
N PHE A 113 8.08 -8.66 -8.86
CA PHE A 113 8.85 -7.43 -8.62
C PHE A 113 9.65 -7.03 -9.86
N PHE A 114 10.40 -7.97 -10.44
CA PHE A 114 11.21 -7.69 -11.63
C PHE A 114 10.34 -7.43 -12.86
N GLN A 115 9.24 -8.17 -13.03
CA GLN A 115 8.27 -7.88 -14.08
C GLN A 115 7.69 -6.46 -13.93
N PHE A 116 7.40 -6.02 -12.71
CA PHE A 116 6.93 -4.66 -12.46
C PHE A 116 7.99 -3.63 -12.87
N LEU A 117 9.27 -3.83 -12.52
CA LEU A 117 10.35 -2.93 -12.96
C LEU A 117 10.43 -2.87 -14.49
N SER A 118 10.44 -4.02 -15.17
CA SER A 118 10.52 -4.08 -16.64
C SER A 118 9.32 -3.45 -17.35
N ASN A 119 8.16 -3.41 -16.71
CA ASN A 119 6.96 -2.78 -17.27
C ASN A 119 6.91 -1.27 -17.07
N ASN A 120 7.67 -0.72 -16.11
CA ASN A 120 7.58 0.68 -15.71
C ASN A 120 8.86 1.49 -15.95
N LEU A 121 9.96 0.83 -16.25
CA LEU A 121 11.26 1.45 -16.49
C LEU A 121 11.75 1.10 -17.90
N ASP A 122 12.44 2.03 -18.52
CA ASP A 122 13.21 1.80 -19.74
C ASP A 122 14.72 1.83 -19.47
N ASN A 123 15.53 1.68 -20.51
CA ASN A 123 16.99 1.69 -20.44
C ASN A 123 17.63 2.96 -21.02
N THR A 124 16.87 4.04 -21.16
CA THR A 124 17.36 5.29 -21.77
C THR A 124 18.21 6.13 -20.83
N THR A 125 18.10 5.86 -19.53
CA THR A 125 18.78 6.56 -18.44
C THR A 125 19.57 5.58 -17.57
N THR A 126 20.66 6.07 -17.01
CA THR A 126 21.43 5.33 -16.01
C THR A 126 20.73 5.40 -14.65
N LYS A 127 20.61 4.26 -13.98
CA LYS A 127 19.91 4.11 -12.70
C LYS A 127 20.83 3.47 -11.66
N ARG A 128 20.76 3.94 -10.43
CA ARG A 128 21.44 3.30 -9.28
C ARG A 128 20.44 3.02 -8.18
N PHE A 129 20.22 1.74 -7.89
CA PHE A 129 19.32 1.34 -6.80
C PHE A 129 19.82 1.90 -5.46
N LEU A 130 18.90 2.35 -4.61
CA LEU A 130 19.21 2.82 -3.26
C LEU A 130 18.69 1.86 -2.20
N ASN A 131 17.37 1.70 -2.12
CA ASN A 131 16.70 0.86 -1.11
C ASN A 131 15.21 0.73 -1.42
N LEU A 132 14.52 -0.10 -0.63
CA LEU A 132 13.07 -0.16 -0.56
C LEU A 132 12.55 0.48 0.73
N ASP A 133 11.42 1.16 0.65
CA ASP A 133 10.58 1.46 1.82
C ASP A 133 9.25 0.71 1.70
N LEU A 134 8.63 0.41 2.83
CA LEU A 134 7.29 -0.16 2.88
C LEU A 134 6.32 0.84 3.49
N ILE A 135 5.24 1.10 2.76
CA ILE A 135 4.15 1.94 3.23
C ILE A 135 2.88 1.09 3.31
N MET A 136 2.36 0.91 4.52
CA MET A 136 1.06 0.26 4.72
C MET A 136 -0.01 1.31 4.88
N THR A 137 -1.05 1.25 4.04
CA THR A 137 -2.24 2.09 4.15
C THR A 137 -3.43 1.24 4.57
N ILE A 138 -4.18 1.70 5.57
CA ILE A 138 -5.27 0.96 6.22
C ILE A 138 -6.53 1.81 6.17
N GLY A 139 -7.65 1.21 5.78
CA GLY A 139 -8.96 1.88 5.67
C GLY A 139 -10.02 1.28 6.58
N THR A 140 -10.99 2.10 6.97
CA THR A 140 -12.18 1.67 7.73
C THR A 140 -13.24 1.03 6.84
N ASP A 141 -14.28 0.47 7.45
CA ASP A 141 -15.38 -0.22 6.78
C ASP A 141 -16.16 0.67 5.81
N ASP A 142 -16.42 1.92 6.18
CA ASP A 142 -17.06 2.89 5.28
C ASP A 142 -16.22 3.12 4.01
N LEU A 143 -14.89 3.17 4.14
CA LEU A 143 -13.99 3.33 2.99
C LEU A 143 -13.99 2.07 2.13
N GLN A 144 -13.98 0.88 2.73
CA GLN A 144 -14.09 -0.39 2.01
C GLN A 144 -15.40 -0.45 1.22
N THR A 145 -16.52 -0.15 1.85
CA THR A 145 -17.84 -0.14 1.22
C THR A 145 -17.87 0.85 0.06
N TYR A 146 -17.36 2.07 0.27
CA TYR A 146 -17.24 3.07 -0.78
C TYR A 146 -16.38 2.59 -1.96
N ILE A 147 -15.22 1.98 -1.69
CA ILE A 147 -14.36 1.42 -2.74
C ILE A 147 -15.11 0.31 -3.51
N ASN A 148 -15.79 -0.60 -2.80
CA ASN A 148 -16.47 -1.74 -3.39
C ASN A 148 -17.60 -1.35 -4.34
N VAL A 149 -18.41 -0.34 -4.00
CA VAL A 149 -19.48 0.13 -4.89
C VAL A 149 -18.94 0.87 -6.12
N ASN A 150 -17.70 1.37 -6.07
CA ASN A 150 -17.05 2.12 -7.15
C ASN A 150 -16.09 1.29 -8.00
N LYS A 151 -15.78 0.04 -7.62
CA LYS A 151 -14.93 -0.86 -8.42
C LYS A 151 -15.56 -1.11 -9.81
N PRO A 152 -14.76 -1.28 -10.88
CA PRO A 152 -15.27 -1.61 -12.20
C PRO A 152 -16.04 -2.95 -12.18
N PHE A 153 -17.26 -2.97 -12.70
CA PHE A 153 -18.06 -4.19 -12.84
C PHE A 153 -17.90 -4.80 -14.23
N SER A 154 -17.74 -6.12 -14.30
CA SER A 154 -17.81 -6.91 -15.53
C SER A 154 -19.26 -7.31 -15.83
N GLY A 155 -20.10 -6.36 -16.25
CA GLY A 155 -21.49 -6.62 -16.62
C GLY A 155 -22.24 -5.42 -17.20
N ILE A 156 -23.42 -5.66 -17.78
CA ILE A 156 -24.34 -4.61 -18.24
C ILE A 156 -25.09 -4.09 -17.01
N VAL A 157 -24.50 -3.12 -16.29
CA VAL A 157 -25.14 -2.46 -15.14
C VAL A 157 -25.90 -1.23 -15.64
N GLN A 158 -27.19 -1.11 -15.29
CA GLN A 158 -28.02 0.04 -15.67
C GLN A 158 -27.91 1.23 -14.70
N GLU A 159 -27.69 1.01 -13.40
CA GLU A 159 -27.42 2.08 -12.39
C GLU A 159 -26.47 1.59 -11.29
N ARG A 160 -25.56 2.46 -10.82
CA ARG A 160 -24.64 2.16 -9.71
C ARG A 160 -25.23 2.60 -8.38
N PRO A 161 -25.24 1.76 -7.34
CA PRO A 161 -25.62 2.19 -6.00
C PRO A 161 -24.62 3.25 -5.50
N VAL A 162 -25.12 4.36 -4.98
CA VAL A 162 -24.31 5.40 -4.34
C VAL A 162 -24.22 5.07 -2.86
N PHE A 163 -23.00 4.96 -2.34
CA PHE A 163 -22.77 4.87 -0.90
C PHE A 163 -22.52 6.27 -0.31
N SER A 164 -23.25 6.60 0.76
CA SER A 164 -23.02 7.79 1.57
C SER A 164 -23.24 7.44 3.04
N ASN A 165 -22.29 7.81 3.90
CA ASN A 165 -22.45 7.75 5.36
C ASN A 165 -22.67 9.16 5.97
N ILE A 166 -23.09 10.11 5.13
CA ILE A 166 -23.44 11.47 5.50
C ILE A 166 -24.96 11.59 5.64
N GLU A 167 -25.41 11.96 6.84
CA GLU A 167 -26.81 12.30 7.10
C GLU A 167 -27.15 13.67 6.52
N ASN A 168 -28.30 13.77 5.84
CA ASN A 168 -28.78 14.98 5.15
C ASN A 168 -27.80 15.53 4.09
N GLY A 169 -26.95 14.68 3.53
CA GLY A 169 -26.00 15.04 2.48
C GLY A 169 -25.56 13.83 1.65
N VAL A 170 -24.67 14.05 0.71
CA VAL A 170 -24.04 12.98 -0.08
C VAL A 170 -22.54 13.12 0.03
N GLY A 171 -21.86 12.06 0.44
CA GLY A 171 -20.41 12.02 0.52
C GLY A 171 -19.90 10.84 1.33
N LEU A 172 -18.60 10.84 1.60
CA LEU A 172 -17.95 9.87 2.46
C LEU A 172 -17.19 10.61 3.55
N PHE A 173 -17.42 10.23 4.81
CA PHE A 173 -16.60 10.63 5.93
C PHE A 173 -16.03 9.39 6.59
N SER A 174 -14.75 9.12 6.35
CA SER A 174 -14.08 7.90 6.79
C SER A 174 -12.65 8.21 7.24
N SER A 175 -12.00 7.25 7.88
CA SER A 175 -10.62 7.35 8.32
C SER A 175 -9.70 6.45 7.50
N ARG A 176 -8.45 6.91 7.37
CA ARG A 176 -7.35 6.15 6.80
C ARG A 176 -6.10 6.36 7.63
N PHE A 177 -5.37 5.30 7.90
CA PHE A 177 -4.08 5.34 8.59
C PHE A 177 -2.96 4.91 7.64
N THR A 178 -1.82 5.58 7.72
CA THR A 178 -0.63 5.26 6.93
C THR A 178 0.52 5.00 7.89
N TYR A 179 1.13 3.84 7.76
CA TYR A 179 2.33 3.43 8.47
C TYR A 179 3.50 3.37 7.50
N ASP A 180 4.52 4.20 7.72
CA ASP A 180 5.69 4.33 6.84
C ASP A 180 7.03 4.16 7.56
N ASP A 181 7.05 3.61 8.79
CA ASP A 181 8.28 3.53 9.60
C ASP A 181 9.32 2.52 9.08
N ILE A 182 8.96 1.68 8.11
CA ILE A 182 9.88 0.70 7.51
C ILE A 182 10.55 1.33 6.28
N LYS A 183 11.79 1.77 6.45
CA LYS A 183 12.58 2.46 5.42
C LYS A 183 13.95 1.82 5.26
N GLY A 184 14.55 2.05 4.09
CA GLY A 184 15.96 1.71 3.88
C GLY A 184 16.26 0.22 3.82
N ILE A 185 15.29 -0.61 3.39
CA ILE A 185 15.53 -2.05 3.17
C ILE A 185 16.49 -2.20 1.99
N GLU A 186 17.67 -2.75 2.26
CA GLU A 186 18.65 -3.08 1.23
C GLU A 186 18.28 -4.39 0.52
N LEU A 187 18.76 -4.58 -0.70
CA LEU A 187 18.61 -5.82 -1.46
C LEU A 187 19.92 -6.59 -1.44
N THR A 188 19.84 -7.93 -1.47
CA THR A 188 21.06 -8.75 -1.54
C THR A 188 21.82 -8.51 -2.84
N ASN A 189 23.14 -8.71 -2.83
CA ASN A 189 23.97 -8.61 -4.03
C ASN A 189 23.46 -9.47 -5.19
N SER A 190 22.95 -10.68 -4.93
CA SER A 190 22.35 -11.52 -5.99
C SER A 190 21.14 -10.85 -6.64
N THR A 191 20.33 -10.13 -5.87
CA THR A 191 19.16 -9.39 -6.36
C THR A 191 19.58 -8.18 -7.19
N ILE A 192 20.54 -7.40 -6.69
CA ILE A 192 21.09 -6.25 -7.42
C ILE A 192 21.75 -6.68 -8.72
N ASN A 193 22.59 -7.72 -8.67
CA ASN A 193 23.26 -8.24 -9.86
C ASN A 193 22.26 -8.69 -10.94
N TYR A 194 21.13 -9.27 -10.55
CA TYR A 194 20.08 -9.62 -11.50
C TYR A 194 19.44 -8.37 -12.14
N MET A 195 19.20 -7.32 -11.35
CA MET A 195 18.70 -6.04 -11.88
C MET A 195 19.66 -5.40 -12.89
N VAL A 196 20.96 -5.43 -12.59
CA VAL A 196 22.01 -4.83 -13.42
C VAL A 196 22.27 -5.66 -14.69
N ASN A 197 22.44 -6.97 -14.54
CA ASN A 197 22.95 -7.82 -15.62
C ASN A 197 21.87 -8.46 -16.50
N ASP A 198 20.68 -8.71 -15.95
CA ASP A 198 19.66 -9.54 -16.63
C ASP A 198 18.43 -8.74 -17.09
N LEU A 199 18.06 -7.64 -16.40
CA LEU A 199 16.84 -6.89 -16.75
C LEU A 199 17.03 -5.87 -17.87
N ASN A 200 18.27 -5.43 -18.13
CA ASN A 200 18.60 -4.40 -19.12
C ASN A 200 17.74 -3.13 -18.97
N LEU A 201 17.64 -2.58 -17.75
CA LEU A 201 16.86 -1.38 -17.41
C LEU A 201 17.74 -0.15 -17.10
N GLY A 202 19.02 -0.22 -17.45
CA GLY A 202 19.99 0.84 -17.18
C GLY A 202 20.49 0.91 -15.73
N PHE A 203 20.26 -0.13 -14.91
CA PHE A 203 20.85 -0.22 -13.58
C PHE A 203 22.35 -0.49 -13.65
N GLU A 204 23.14 0.23 -12.84
CA GLU A 204 24.59 0.04 -12.65
C GLU A 204 25.01 -0.06 -11.18
#